data_AF-A0A7H8V0F5-F1
#
_entry.id   AF-A0A7H8V0F5-F1
#
_cell.length_a   1.000
_cell.length_b   1.000
_cell.length_c   1.000
_cell.angle_alpha   90.00
_cell.angle_beta   90.00
_cell.angle_gamma   90.00
#
_symmetry.space_group_name_H-M   'P 1'
#
loop_
_entity.id
_entity.type
_entity.pdbx_description
1 polymer ?
#
loop_
_entity_poly.entity_id
_entity_poly.type
_entity_poly.pdbx_seq_one_letter_code
_entity_poly.pdbx_strand_id
1 'polypeptide(L)'
;MFKFLRRLILVLFVLFAGYKIYQIHHDVKQVMKYQTLVREVLDEQDTAANEELVLAMIYTETKGKDTDVMQSSESATGQTNAITDNKESIRQGVQTLSDNLELASEKKVDVWTAVQAYNFGQAYIDYVAKNGGENTLELAKKYSKDVVAPSLGNVTGKTYGYYNLISIFHGPELYINGGNYYYSRQVKMNMHIMRLLKWF
;
A
#
# COMPACT_ATOMS: atom_id res chain seq x y z
N MET A 1 -32.96 19.48 23.74
CA MET A 1 -32.54 19.38 22.33
C MET A 1 -31.06 18.97 22.16
N PHE A 2 -30.10 19.72 22.73
CA PHE A 2 -28.66 19.43 22.58
C PHE A 2 -28.19 18.06 23.10
N LYS A 3 -28.70 17.59 24.26
CA LYS A 3 -28.38 16.27 24.82
C LYS A 3 -28.89 15.11 23.94
N PHE A 4 -30.03 15.29 23.28
CA PHE A 4 -30.59 14.31 22.35
C PHE A 4 -29.77 14.24 21.07
N LEU A 5 -29.43 15.40 20.49
CA LEU A 5 -28.58 15.47 19.30
C LEU A 5 -27.20 14.86 19.53
N ARG A 6 -26.56 15.14 20.69
CA ARG A 6 -25.28 14.53 21.06
C ARG A 6 -25.37 13.01 21.17
N ARG A 7 -26.44 12.47 21.77
CA ARG A 7 -26.66 11.01 21.85
C ARG A 7 -26.87 10.41 20.47
N LEU A 8 -27.63 11.08 19.60
CA LEU A 8 -27.85 10.63 18.22
C LEU A 8 -26.54 10.58 17.44
N ILE A 9 -25.71 11.62 17.51
CA ILE A 9 -24.39 11.66 16.86
C ILE A 9 -23.50 10.52 17.38
N LEU A 10 -23.49 10.29 18.69
CA LEU A 10 -22.73 9.18 19.29
C LEU A 10 -23.21 7.83 18.75
N VAL A 11 -24.52 7.60 18.69
CA VAL A 11 -25.09 6.35 18.16
C VAL A 11 -24.71 6.16 16.69
N LEU A 12 -24.85 7.20 15.86
CA LEU A 12 -24.45 7.15 14.46
C LEU A 12 -22.95 6.86 14.30
N PHE A 13 -22.10 7.47 15.14
CA PHE A 13 -20.67 7.21 15.16
C PHE A 13 -20.35 5.75 15.52
N VAL A 14 -21.00 5.20 16.55
CA VAL A 14 -20.82 3.80 16.96
C VAL A 14 -21.28 2.84 15.86
N LEU A 15 -22.43 3.09 15.24
CA LEU A 15 -22.93 2.28 14.11
C LEU A 15 -21.96 2.33 12.93
N PHE A 16 -21.46 3.52 12.59
CA PHE A 16 -20.47 3.69 11.54
C PHE A 16 -19.16 2.94 11.86
N ALA A 17 -18.65 3.07 13.08
CA ALA A 17 -17.45 2.35 13.52
C ALA A 17 -17.64 0.84 13.46
N GLY A 18 -18.78 0.33 13.93
CA GLY A 18 -19.14 -1.09 13.86
C GLY A 18 -19.20 -1.60 12.41
N TYR A 19 -19.82 -0.83 11.51
CA TYR A 19 -19.87 -1.15 10.09
C TYR A 19 -18.47 -1.19 9.46
N LYS A 20 -17.60 -0.22 9.78
CA LYS A 20 -16.21 -0.21 9.28
C LYS A 20 -15.40 -1.40 9.79
N ILE A 21 -15.54 -1.78 11.07
CA ILE A 21 -14.88 -2.97 11.62
C ILE A 21 -15.36 -4.24 10.89
N TYR A 22 -16.66 -4.37 10.66
CA TYR A 22 -17.22 -5.49 9.91
C TYR A 22 -16.66 -5.56 8.49
N GLN A 23 -16.61 -4.43 7.78
CA GLN A 23 -16.05 -4.35 6.43
C GLN A 23 -14.56 -4.74 6.40
N ILE A 24 -13.76 -4.22 7.33
CA ILE A 24 -12.33 -4.56 7.42
C ILE A 24 -12.17 -6.06 7.68
N HIS A 25 -12.93 -6.63 8.62
CA HIS A 25 -12.87 -8.07 8.92
C HIS A 25 -13.24 -8.94 7.71
N HIS A 26 -14.29 -8.55 6.98
CA HIS A 26 -14.69 -9.22 5.75
C HIS A 26 -13.59 -9.16 4.67
N ASP A 27 -13.02 -7.98 4.45
CA ASP A 27 -11.95 -7.78 3.46
C ASP A 27 -10.68 -8.55 3.84
N VAL A 28 -10.33 -8.60 5.13
CA VAL A 28 -9.19 -9.42 5.59
C VAL A 28 -9.47 -10.90 5.37
N LYS A 29 -10.67 -11.40 5.69
CA LYS A 29 -11.06 -12.78 5.37
C LYS A 29 -10.97 -13.10 3.88
N GLN A 30 -11.30 -12.15 3.01
CA GLN A 30 -11.13 -12.31 1.57
C GLN A 30 -9.65 -12.46 1.20
N VAL A 31 -8.76 -11.62 1.75
CA VAL A 31 -7.32 -11.70 1.51
C VAL A 31 -6.72 -13.00 2.05
N MET A 32 -7.16 -13.49 3.21
CA MET A 32 -6.64 -14.74 3.79
C MET A 32 -6.92 -15.98 2.93
N LYS A 33 -7.84 -15.92 1.96
CA LYS A 33 -8.01 -16.99 0.95
C LYS A 33 -6.76 -17.20 0.09
N TYR A 34 -5.90 -16.18 -0.03
CA TYR A 34 -4.67 -16.24 -0.78
C TYR A 34 -3.46 -16.68 0.05
N GLN A 35 -3.59 -16.90 1.37
CA GLN A 35 -2.47 -17.24 2.26
C GLN A 35 -1.69 -18.46 1.78
N THR A 36 -2.37 -19.56 1.41
CA THR A 36 -1.72 -20.77 0.90
C THR A 36 -0.99 -20.50 -0.41
N LEU A 37 -1.59 -19.71 -1.32
CA LEU A 37 -0.99 -19.38 -2.61
C LEU A 37 0.23 -18.45 -2.45
N VAL A 38 0.16 -17.52 -1.48
CA VAL A 38 1.30 -16.68 -1.09
C VAL A 38 2.45 -17.54 -0.57
N ARG A 39 2.18 -18.50 0.33
CA ARG A 39 3.20 -19.45 0.82
C ARG A 39 3.83 -20.24 -0.32
N GLU A 40 3.00 -20.79 -1.20
CA GLU A 40 3.48 -21.54 -2.37
C GLU A 40 4.42 -20.70 -3.25
N VAL A 41 4.06 -19.45 -3.54
CA VAL A 41 4.93 -18.55 -4.31
C VAL A 41 6.21 -18.17 -3.56
N LEU A 42 6.13 -17.93 -2.25
CA LEU A 42 7.31 -17.62 -1.43
C LEU A 42 8.27 -18.83 -1.38
N ASP A 43 7.76 -20.06 -1.39
CA ASP A 43 8.58 -21.28 -1.41
C ASP A 43 9.18 -21.56 -2.81
N GLU A 44 8.59 -21.02 -3.89
CA GLU A 44 9.08 -21.13 -5.26
C GLU A 44 10.28 -20.21 -5.55
N GLN A 45 10.47 -19.14 -4.77
CA GLN A 45 11.42 -18.06 -5.06
C GLN A 45 12.43 -17.88 -3.93
N ASP A 46 13.68 -17.59 -4.28
CA ASP A 46 14.63 -17.04 -3.29
C ASP A 46 14.24 -15.57 -3.07
N THR A 47 13.59 -15.27 -1.95
CA THR A 47 12.96 -13.96 -1.72
C THR A 47 13.20 -13.42 -0.32
N ALA A 48 13.43 -12.11 -0.23
CA ALA A 48 13.48 -11.38 1.02
C ALA A 48 12.09 -11.03 1.57
N ALA A 49 11.03 -11.25 0.79
CA ALA A 49 9.66 -10.98 1.20
C ALA A 49 9.17 -11.99 2.24
N ASN A 50 8.16 -11.60 3.03
CA ASN A 50 7.49 -12.50 3.97
C ASN A 50 5.98 -12.47 3.77
N GLU A 51 5.34 -13.57 4.17
CA GLU A 51 3.90 -13.79 4.01
C GLU A 51 3.04 -12.63 4.54
N GLU A 52 3.33 -12.16 5.76
CA GLU A 52 2.49 -11.13 6.38
C GLU A 52 2.55 -9.80 5.62
N LEU A 53 3.73 -9.42 5.13
CA LEU A 53 3.92 -8.23 4.32
C LEU A 53 3.20 -8.36 2.97
N VAL A 54 3.33 -9.52 2.30
CA VAL A 54 2.66 -9.78 1.01
C VAL A 54 1.15 -9.73 1.17
N LEU A 55 0.57 -10.37 2.19
CA LEU A 55 -0.86 -10.32 2.47
C LEU A 55 -1.33 -8.90 2.80
N ALA A 56 -0.54 -8.12 3.56
CA ALA A 56 -0.87 -6.73 3.83
C ALA A 56 -0.81 -5.85 2.57
N MET A 57 0.07 -6.15 1.62
CA MET A 57 0.10 -5.50 0.31
C MET A 57 -1.11 -5.90 -0.54
N ILE A 58 -1.47 -7.17 -0.65
CA ILE A 58 -2.72 -7.61 -1.32
C ILE A 58 -3.94 -6.90 -0.72
N TYR A 59 -3.99 -6.81 0.61
CA TYR A 59 -5.05 -6.05 1.28
C TYR A 59 -5.02 -4.58 0.88
N THR A 60 -3.85 -3.96 0.77
CA THR A 60 -3.74 -2.53 0.43
C THR A 60 -4.10 -2.25 -1.02
N GLU A 61 -3.71 -3.13 -1.95
CA GLU A 61 -3.95 -2.99 -3.39
C GLU A 61 -5.41 -3.22 -3.76
N THR A 62 -5.95 -4.40 -3.46
CA THR A 62 -7.22 -4.86 -4.05
C THR A 62 -8.23 -5.35 -3.02
N LYS A 63 -7.84 -5.46 -1.73
CA LYS A 63 -8.59 -6.22 -0.73
C LYS A 63 -8.83 -7.69 -1.14
N GLY A 64 -8.06 -8.20 -2.10
CA GLY A 64 -8.25 -9.52 -2.72
C GLY A 64 -9.53 -9.62 -3.57
N LYS A 65 -10.01 -8.51 -4.14
CA LYS A 65 -11.26 -8.46 -4.93
C LYS A 65 -11.04 -8.48 -6.44
N ASP A 66 -9.85 -8.12 -6.88
CA ASP A 66 -9.46 -8.12 -8.29
C ASP A 66 -8.61 -9.34 -8.62
N THR A 67 -8.50 -9.69 -9.90
CA THR A 67 -7.70 -10.85 -10.33
C THR A 67 -6.19 -10.57 -10.31
N ASP A 68 -5.80 -9.33 -10.63
CA ASP A 68 -4.45 -8.84 -10.36
C ASP A 68 -4.36 -8.38 -8.89
N VAL A 69 -4.38 -9.35 -7.97
CA VAL A 69 -4.51 -9.15 -6.51
C VAL A 69 -3.43 -8.25 -5.89
N MET A 70 -2.23 -8.22 -6.47
CA MET A 70 -1.12 -7.36 -6.06
C MET A 70 -0.92 -6.14 -6.97
N GLN A 71 -1.82 -5.90 -7.93
CA GLN A 71 -1.72 -4.84 -8.94
C GLN A 71 -0.32 -4.79 -9.59
N SER A 72 0.22 -5.96 -9.92
CA SER A 72 1.60 -6.12 -10.37
C SER A 72 1.74 -6.06 -11.90
N SER A 73 0.63 -5.93 -12.64
CA SER A 73 0.65 -5.85 -14.13
C SER A 73 1.53 -4.73 -14.68
N GLU A 74 1.51 -3.55 -14.04
CA GLU A 74 2.32 -2.41 -14.49
C GLU A 74 3.82 -2.69 -14.37
N SER A 75 4.23 -3.40 -13.31
CA SER A 75 5.63 -3.80 -13.11
C SER A 75 6.12 -4.83 -14.13
N ALA A 76 5.23 -5.72 -14.60
CA ALA A 76 5.56 -6.74 -15.59
C ALA A 76 5.50 -6.23 -17.05
N THR A 77 4.49 -5.41 -17.36
CA THR A 77 4.08 -5.15 -18.76
C THR A 77 4.01 -3.66 -19.10
N GLY A 78 4.06 -2.77 -18.11
CA GLY A 78 3.77 -1.35 -18.26
C GLY A 78 2.30 -1.04 -18.54
N GLN A 79 1.41 -2.04 -18.48
CA GLN A 79 -0.03 -1.89 -18.67
C GLN A 79 -0.79 -2.34 -17.42
N THR A 80 -1.84 -1.61 -17.08
CA THR A 80 -2.74 -1.96 -15.97
C THR A 80 -3.60 -3.18 -16.33
N ASN A 81 -3.82 -4.09 -15.38
CA ASN A 81 -4.73 -5.24 -15.51
C ASN A 81 -4.40 -6.21 -16.67
N ALA A 82 -3.13 -6.32 -17.05
CA ALA A 82 -2.66 -7.30 -18.04
C ALA A 82 -2.61 -8.72 -17.47
N ILE A 83 -2.35 -8.86 -16.16
CA ILE A 83 -2.34 -10.15 -15.46
C ILE A 83 -3.77 -10.51 -15.07
N THR A 84 -4.23 -11.67 -15.53
CA THR A 84 -5.58 -12.21 -15.24
C THR A 84 -5.53 -13.51 -14.44
N ASP A 85 -4.39 -13.83 -13.81
CA ASP A 85 -4.23 -14.98 -12.93
C ASP A 85 -3.70 -14.54 -11.57
N ASN A 86 -4.34 -15.02 -10.50
CA ASN A 86 -3.97 -14.60 -9.14
C ASN A 86 -2.57 -15.07 -8.75
N LYS A 87 -2.15 -16.28 -9.17
CA LYS A 87 -0.83 -16.82 -8.82
C LYS A 87 0.26 -16.02 -9.51
N GLU A 88 0.05 -15.68 -10.78
CA GLU A 88 0.97 -14.84 -11.53
C GLU A 88 1.07 -13.42 -10.96
N SER A 89 -0.07 -12.84 -10.55
CA SER A 89 -0.07 -11.53 -9.88
C SER A 89 0.78 -11.55 -8.60
N ILE A 90 0.62 -12.59 -7.78
CA ILE A 90 1.39 -12.77 -6.55
C ILE A 90 2.88 -13.01 -6.87
N ARG A 91 3.21 -13.87 -7.84
CA ARG A 91 4.59 -14.16 -8.25
C ARG A 91 5.33 -12.92 -8.71
N GLN A 92 4.72 -12.13 -9.59
CA GLN A 92 5.32 -10.88 -10.06
C GLN A 92 5.43 -9.86 -8.92
N GLY A 93 4.42 -9.76 -8.07
CA GLY A 93 4.42 -8.85 -6.93
C GLY A 93 5.50 -9.19 -5.89
N VAL A 94 5.68 -10.48 -5.58
CA VAL A 94 6.74 -10.96 -4.69
C VAL A 94 8.12 -10.69 -5.30
N GLN A 95 8.32 -10.95 -6.59
CA GLN A 95 9.59 -10.64 -7.26
C GLN A 95 9.93 -9.14 -7.15
N THR A 96 8.98 -8.28 -7.53
CA THR A 96 9.16 -6.82 -7.48
C THR A 96 9.45 -6.33 -6.06
N LEU A 97 8.77 -6.91 -5.06
CA LEU A 97 9.03 -6.59 -3.67
C LEU A 97 10.41 -7.08 -3.21
N SER A 98 10.84 -8.28 -3.61
CA SER A 98 12.16 -8.82 -3.27
C SER A 98 13.28 -7.93 -3.82
N ASP A 99 13.19 -7.57 -5.11
CA ASP A 99 14.18 -6.71 -5.77
C ASP A 99 14.30 -5.35 -5.05
N ASN A 100 13.16 -4.82 -4.59
CA ASN A 100 13.13 -3.58 -3.81
C ASN A 100 13.73 -3.76 -2.41
N LEU A 101 13.49 -4.88 -1.73
CA LEU A 101 14.03 -5.18 -0.40
C LEU A 101 15.54 -5.38 -0.43
N GLU A 102 16.04 -6.11 -1.43
CA GLU A 102 17.46 -6.35 -1.66
C GLU A 102 18.18 -5.03 -1.94
N LEU A 103 17.68 -4.23 -2.88
CA LEU A 103 18.28 -2.92 -3.16
C LEU A 103 18.20 -1.98 -1.95
N ALA A 104 17.11 -1.99 -1.19
CA ALA A 104 17.01 -1.21 0.03
C ALA A 104 18.08 -1.61 1.07
N SER A 105 18.31 -2.92 1.22
CA SER A 105 19.38 -3.46 2.08
C SER A 105 20.76 -3.02 1.60
N GLU A 106 21.07 -3.16 0.30
CA GLU A 106 22.34 -2.72 -0.30
C GLU A 106 22.60 -1.23 -0.10
N LYS A 107 21.55 -0.41 -0.26
CA LYS A 107 21.59 1.05 -0.09
C LYS A 107 21.49 1.49 1.36
N LYS A 108 21.33 0.55 2.31
CA LYS A 108 21.21 0.78 3.75
C LYS A 108 20.07 1.72 4.11
N VAL A 109 18.94 1.57 3.42
CA VAL A 109 17.70 2.29 3.74
C VAL A 109 16.68 1.36 4.38
N ASP A 110 15.68 1.92 5.05
CA ASP A 110 14.71 1.11 5.77
C ASP A 110 13.76 0.32 4.84
N VAL A 111 13.23 -0.79 5.34
CA VAL A 111 12.29 -1.68 4.62
C VAL A 111 11.06 -0.93 4.08
N TRP A 112 10.59 0.12 4.75
CA TRP A 112 9.43 0.87 4.25
C TRP A 112 9.77 1.74 3.04
N THR A 113 11.05 1.97 2.76
CA THR A 113 11.49 2.52 1.47
C THR A 113 11.20 1.53 0.35
N ALA A 114 11.55 0.25 0.50
CA ALA A 114 11.24 -0.80 -0.48
C ALA A 114 9.73 -0.93 -0.73
N VAL A 115 8.93 -0.91 0.34
CA VAL A 115 7.46 -0.94 0.22
C VAL A 115 6.93 0.29 -0.51
N GLN A 116 7.44 1.49 -0.24
CA GLN A 116 7.02 2.69 -0.97
C GLN A 116 7.46 2.66 -2.45
N ALA A 117 8.64 2.07 -2.73
CA ALA A 117 9.15 1.90 -4.08
C ALA A 117 8.30 0.94 -4.91
N TYR A 118 7.54 0.02 -4.30
CA TYR A 118 6.54 -0.77 -5.03
C TYR A 118 5.50 0.13 -5.74
N ASN A 119 5.12 1.26 -5.11
CA ASN A 119 4.17 2.21 -5.69
C ASN A 119 4.84 3.30 -6.57
N PHE A 120 6.09 3.67 -6.29
CA PHE A 120 6.79 4.76 -6.98
C PHE A 120 7.80 4.30 -8.03
N GLY A 121 8.08 3.01 -8.11
CA GLY A 121 9.23 2.47 -8.81
C GLY A 121 10.51 2.48 -7.97
N GLN A 122 11.41 1.58 -8.34
CA GLN A 122 12.66 1.26 -7.63
C GLN A 122 13.60 2.47 -7.47
N ALA A 123 13.56 3.46 -8.38
CA ALA A 123 14.35 4.69 -8.31
C ALA A 123 14.12 5.51 -7.03
N TYR A 124 12.98 5.32 -6.34
CA TYR A 124 12.73 5.94 -5.05
C TYR A 124 13.75 5.52 -3.98
N ILE A 125 14.28 4.29 -4.06
CA ILE A 125 15.27 3.77 -3.09
C ILE A 125 16.55 4.61 -3.14
N ASP A 126 17.07 4.90 -4.34
CA ASP A 126 18.23 5.78 -4.51
C ASP A 126 17.95 7.21 -4.04
N TYR A 127 16.72 7.69 -4.24
CA TYR A 127 16.31 9.00 -3.75
C TYR A 127 16.35 9.06 -2.23
N VAL A 128 15.81 8.06 -1.52
CA VAL A 128 15.86 8.01 -0.05
C VAL A 128 17.29 7.88 0.47
N ALA A 129 18.12 7.04 -0.16
CA ALA A 129 19.52 6.88 0.22
C ALA A 129 20.31 8.21 0.20
N LYS A 130 19.99 9.10 -0.75
CA LYS A 130 20.59 10.44 -0.88
C LYS A 130 19.97 11.48 0.07
N ASN A 131 18.86 11.17 0.72
CA ASN A 131 18.07 12.11 1.52
C ASN A 131 17.82 11.60 2.95
N GLY A 132 18.86 11.05 3.58
CA GLY A 132 18.85 10.68 5.00
C GLY A 132 18.60 9.19 5.29
N GLY A 133 18.35 8.37 4.26
CA GLY A 133 18.30 6.92 4.39
C GLY A 133 17.01 6.34 5.00
N GLU A 134 16.02 7.18 5.30
CA GLU A 134 14.75 6.74 5.87
C GLU A 134 13.55 7.27 5.09
N ASN A 135 12.56 6.40 4.87
CA ASN A 135 11.30 6.75 4.25
C ASN A 135 10.42 7.57 5.21
N THR A 136 10.36 8.88 4.98
CA THR A 136 9.43 9.79 5.66
C THR A 136 8.28 10.19 4.74
N LEU A 137 7.15 10.58 5.34
CA LEU A 137 6.00 11.05 4.58
C LEU A 137 6.31 12.33 3.80
N GLU A 138 7.11 13.23 4.39
CA GLU A 138 7.57 14.45 3.74
C GLU A 138 8.41 14.12 2.50
N LEU A 139 9.32 13.16 2.61
CA LEU A 139 10.19 12.74 1.52
C LEU A 139 9.39 12.06 0.39
N ALA A 140 8.43 11.19 0.73
CA ALA A 140 7.54 10.55 -0.22
C ALA A 140 6.66 11.59 -0.95
N LYS A 141 6.09 12.56 -0.22
CA LYS A 141 5.28 13.64 -0.80
C LYS A 141 6.11 14.53 -1.73
N LYS A 142 7.36 14.83 -1.35
CA LYS A 142 8.30 15.58 -2.19
C LYS A 142 8.64 14.83 -3.48
N TYR A 143 8.96 13.54 -3.38
CA TYR A 143 9.26 12.72 -4.56
C TYR A 143 8.06 12.59 -5.50
N SER A 144 6.86 12.38 -4.94
CA SER A 144 5.60 12.36 -5.69
C SER A 144 5.42 13.65 -6.50
N LYS A 145 5.64 14.81 -5.87
CA LYS A 145 5.47 16.13 -6.50
C LYS A 145 6.54 16.44 -7.54
N ASP A 146 7.81 16.19 -7.21
CA ASP A 146 8.95 16.74 -7.93
C ASP A 146 9.47 15.75 -9.00
N VAL A 147 9.16 14.46 -8.88
CA VAL A 147 9.67 13.40 -9.77
C VAL A 147 8.54 12.62 -10.45
N VAL A 148 7.66 11.98 -9.68
CA VAL A 148 6.66 11.05 -10.24
C VAL A 148 5.57 11.81 -11.03
N ALA A 149 4.97 12.84 -10.45
CA ALA A 149 3.92 13.61 -11.11
C ALA A 149 4.41 14.25 -12.42
N PRO A 150 5.58 14.93 -12.47
CA PRO A 150 6.12 15.48 -13.71
C PRO A 150 6.46 14.42 -14.76
N SER A 151 7.04 13.27 -14.37
CA SER A 151 7.41 12.22 -15.33
C SER A 151 6.20 11.63 -16.05
N LEU A 152 5.02 11.73 -15.43
CA LEU A 152 3.74 11.29 -15.97
C LEU A 152 2.85 12.47 -16.42
N GLY A 153 3.42 13.67 -16.63
CA GLY A 153 2.76 14.80 -17.29
C GLY A 153 2.08 15.83 -16.38
N ASN A 154 2.09 15.64 -15.06
CA ASN A 154 1.61 16.66 -14.11
C ASN A 154 2.76 17.58 -13.65
N VAL A 155 3.17 18.49 -14.53
CA VAL A 155 4.22 19.48 -14.25
C VAL A 155 3.73 20.69 -13.43
N THR A 156 2.42 20.82 -13.20
CA THR A 156 1.83 21.96 -12.48
C THR A 156 1.63 21.69 -10.99
N GLY A 157 1.82 20.44 -10.55
CA GLY A 157 1.57 20.04 -9.17
C GLY A 157 0.08 19.98 -8.82
N LYS A 158 -0.79 19.73 -9.81
CA LYS A 158 -2.24 19.61 -9.59
C LYS A 158 -2.55 18.40 -8.69
N THR A 159 -3.45 18.61 -7.74
CA THR A 159 -3.87 17.58 -6.76
C THR A 159 -5.34 17.22 -6.91
N TYR A 160 -5.73 16.12 -6.28
CA TYR A 160 -7.12 15.71 -6.08
C TYR A 160 -7.34 15.27 -4.63
N GLY A 161 -8.58 15.36 -4.16
CA GLY A 161 -8.95 14.97 -2.79
C GLY A 161 -8.80 13.47 -2.57
N TYR A 162 -8.09 13.10 -1.50
CA TYR A 162 -7.84 11.71 -1.12
C TYR A 162 -8.00 11.56 0.39
N TYR A 163 -9.04 10.84 0.81
CA TYR A 163 -9.46 10.78 2.21
C TYR A 163 -9.31 9.35 2.75
N ASN A 164 -8.30 9.17 3.60
CA ASN A 164 -8.12 8.00 4.45
C ASN A 164 -7.71 8.45 5.86
N LEU A 165 -7.59 7.53 6.80
CA LEU A 165 -7.27 7.87 8.19
C LEU A 165 -5.95 8.65 8.32
N ILE A 166 -4.95 8.34 7.49
CA ILE A 166 -3.63 8.97 7.51
C ILE A 166 -3.71 10.37 6.86
N SER A 167 -4.37 10.50 5.70
CA SER A 167 -4.44 11.76 4.95
C SER A 167 -5.24 12.84 5.68
N ILE A 168 -6.22 12.47 6.51
CA ILE A 168 -6.96 13.40 7.37
C ILE A 168 -6.00 14.19 8.30
N PHE A 169 -4.90 13.58 8.76
CA PHE A 169 -3.95 14.23 9.66
C PHE A 169 -2.72 14.84 8.96
N HIS A 170 -2.52 14.54 7.67
CA HIS A 170 -1.29 14.87 6.96
C HIS A 170 -1.51 15.57 5.60
N GLY A 171 -2.74 15.93 5.26
CA GLY A 171 -3.13 16.56 4.00
C GLY A 171 -4.06 15.65 3.19
N PRO A 172 -5.34 15.99 2.97
CA PRO A 172 -6.31 15.11 2.33
C PRO A 172 -6.18 15.13 0.79
N GLU A 173 -4.96 15.03 0.27
CA GLU A 173 -4.70 15.11 -1.16
C GLU A 173 -3.66 14.10 -1.65
N LEU A 174 -3.66 13.88 -2.97
CA LEU A 174 -2.58 13.28 -3.73
C LEU A 174 -2.32 14.11 -4.98
N TYR A 175 -1.12 14.03 -5.54
CA TYR A 175 -0.82 14.62 -6.84
C TYR A 175 -1.40 13.76 -7.95
N ILE A 176 -2.06 14.39 -8.93
CA ILE A 176 -2.45 13.71 -10.16
C ILE A 176 -1.18 13.11 -10.79
N ASN A 177 -1.24 11.85 -11.19
CA ASN A 177 -0.11 11.10 -11.74
C ASN A 177 1.13 11.03 -10.83
N GLY A 178 0.98 11.28 -9.52
CA GLY A 178 2.10 11.31 -8.57
C GLY A 178 2.29 10.03 -7.76
N GLY A 179 1.57 8.96 -8.09
CA GLY A 179 1.44 7.79 -7.21
C GLY A 179 0.80 8.13 -5.86
N ASN A 180 0.93 7.23 -4.89
CA ASN A 180 0.38 7.35 -3.55
C ASN A 180 1.50 7.49 -2.51
N TYR A 181 1.84 8.72 -2.12
CA TYR A 181 2.86 8.97 -1.11
C TYR A 181 2.49 8.50 0.31
N TYR A 182 1.27 7.99 0.54
CA TYR A 182 0.88 7.32 1.79
C TYR A 182 1.06 5.81 1.76
N TYR A 183 1.45 5.22 0.63
CA TYR A 183 1.38 3.77 0.38
C TYR A 183 2.04 2.92 1.48
N SER A 184 3.32 3.16 1.80
CA SER A 184 4.02 2.36 2.81
C SER A 184 3.38 2.48 4.20
N ARG A 185 2.83 3.66 4.53
CA ARG A 185 2.13 3.89 5.80
C ARG A 185 0.80 3.17 5.84
N GLN A 186 0.08 3.08 4.72
CA GLN A 186 -1.15 2.30 4.61
C GLN A 186 -0.87 0.80 4.75
N VAL A 187 0.13 0.28 4.04
CA VAL A 187 0.55 -1.13 4.18
C VAL A 187 0.92 -1.43 5.63
N LYS A 188 1.76 -0.59 6.25
CA LYS A 188 2.17 -0.73 7.65
C LYS A 188 0.98 -0.74 8.62
N MET A 189 0.05 0.18 8.44
CA MET A 189 -1.16 0.28 9.26
C MET A 189 -2.05 -0.96 9.10
N ASN A 190 -2.28 -1.40 7.86
CA ASN A 190 -3.10 -2.58 7.57
C ASN A 190 -2.47 -3.85 8.17
N MET A 191 -1.16 -4.05 7.97
CA MET A 191 -0.41 -5.14 8.57
C MET A 191 -0.52 -5.13 10.10
N HIS A 192 -0.37 -3.96 10.73
CA HIS A 192 -0.50 -3.83 12.18
C HIS A 192 -1.91 -4.17 12.68
N ILE A 193 -2.96 -3.71 12.00
CA ILE A 193 -4.36 -4.03 12.34
C ILE A 193 -4.61 -5.54 12.22
N MET A 194 -4.14 -6.17 11.14
CA MET A 194 -4.27 -7.61 10.92
C MET A 194 -3.56 -8.41 12.03
N ARG A 195 -2.36 -7.99 12.47
CA ARG A 195 -1.64 -8.61 13.60
C ARG A 195 -2.39 -8.44 14.92
N LEU A 196 -2.78 -7.20 15.24
CA LEU A 196 -3.40 -6.86 16.52
C LEU A 196 -4.72 -7.59 16.73
N LEU A 197 -5.48 -7.81 15.66
CA LEU A 197 -6.75 -8.50 15.68
C LEU A 197 -6.62 -10.02 15.47
N LYS A 198 -5.38 -10.54 15.35
CA LYS A 198 -5.07 -11.96 15.12
C LYS A 198 -5.82 -12.53 13.92
N TRP A 199 -5.73 -11.82 12.79
CA TRP A 199 -6.38 -12.22 11.55
C TRP A 199 -5.44 -12.85 10.51
N PHE A 200 -4.16 -13.03 10.85
CA PHE A 200 -3.24 -13.90 10.12
C PHE A 200 -3.51 -15.38 10.41
#